data_AF-A0A1J1H0V0-F1
#
_entry.id   AF-A0A1J1H0V0-F1
#
_cell.length_a   1.000
_cell.length_b   1.000
_cell.length_c   1.000
_cell.angle_alpha   90.00
_cell.angle_beta   90.00
_cell.angle_gamma   90.00
#
_symmetry.space_group_name_H-M   'P 1'
#
loop_
_entity.id
_entity.type
_entity.pdbx_description
1 polymer ?
#
loop_
_entity_poly.entity_id
_entity_poly.type
_entity_poly.pdbx_seq_one_letter_code
_entity_poly.pdbx_strand_id
1 'polypeptide(L)'
;MVIQIFSKKKNCKYVSYESEHILFLSSFQLAFALMFCIYCELYYLSIMNVGLLTTSLLHWNKPELGLRRSIDILMAIMNIIIHIIYSFQINIYCVLICFISTILVTTSYLIGKKFSYNSYSAIFHLFIHTTGNFTALTIYYYAKKKSINSL
;
A
#
# COMPACT_ATOMS: atom_id res chain seq x y z
N MET A 1 -38.41 -29.67 -15.39
CA MET A 1 -36.96 -29.51 -15.65
C MET A 1 -36.47 -28.32 -14.85
N VAL A 2 -36.04 -28.55 -13.60
CA VAL A 2 -35.56 -27.48 -12.70
C VAL A 2 -34.06 -27.32 -12.96
N ILE A 3 -33.67 -26.20 -13.55
CA ILE A 3 -32.26 -25.83 -13.71
C ILE A 3 -31.77 -25.42 -12.32
N GLN A 4 -31.17 -26.37 -11.59
CA GLN A 4 -30.31 -26.05 -10.45
C GLN A 4 -29.09 -25.31 -10.98
N ILE A 5 -29.16 -23.98 -10.99
CA ILE A 5 -27.98 -23.13 -11.09
C ILE A 5 -27.25 -23.30 -9.75
N PHE A 6 -26.41 -24.34 -9.67
CA PHE A 6 -25.34 -24.41 -8.69
C PHE A 6 -24.42 -23.22 -8.97
N SER A 7 -24.70 -22.10 -8.32
CA SER A 7 -23.71 -21.08 -8.07
C SER A 7 -22.52 -21.79 -7.43
N LYS A 8 -21.45 -22.00 -8.23
CA LYS A 8 -20.11 -22.30 -7.71
C LYS A 8 -19.77 -21.13 -6.80
N LYS A 9 -20.13 -21.23 -5.51
CA LYS A 9 -19.50 -20.45 -4.46
C LYS A 9 -18.01 -20.77 -4.59
N LYS A 10 -17.25 -19.88 -5.24
CA LYS A 10 -15.80 -19.88 -5.14
C LYS A 10 -15.52 -19.98 -3.64
N ASN A 11 -14.86 -21.05 -3.20
CA ASN A 11 -14.43 -21.19 -1.82
C ASN A 11 -13.56 -19.97 -1.48
N CYS A 12 -14.16 -18.91 -0.93
CA CYS A 12 -13.43 -17.78 -0.38
C CYS A 12 -12.61 -18.36 0.76
N LYS A 13 -11.33 -18.60 0.52
CA LYS A 13 -10.36 -18.92 1.57
C LYS A 13 -10.20 -17.66 2.40
N TYR A 14 -10.94 -17.58 3.50
CA TYR A 14 -10.66 -16.65 4.57
C TYR A 14 -9.26 -16.94 5.11
N VAL A 15 -8.51 -15.89 5.41
CA VAL A 15 -7.13 -16.01 5.91
C VAL A 15 -7.14 -16.38 7.40
N SER A 16 -6.03 -16.92 7.91
CA SER A 16 -5.91 -17.21 9.34
C SER A 16 -6.08 -15.96 10.21
N TYR A 17 -6.53 -16.12 11.45
CA TYR A 17 -6.64 -15.05 12.45
C TYR A 17 -5.35 -14.21 12.56
N GLU A 18 -4.19 -14.86 12.61
CA GLU A 18 -2.88 -14.17 12.63
C GLU A 18 -2.70 -13.25 11.42
N SER A 19 -3.11 -13.70 10.24
CA SER A 19 -2.97 -12.92 9.01
C SER A 19 -3.92 -11.72 8.98
N GLU A 20 -5.10 -11.85 9.58
CA GLU A 20 -6.05 -10.73 9.73
C GLU A 20 -5.43 -9.61 10.58
N HIS A 21 -4.80 -9.93 11.71
CA HIS A 21 -4.08 -8.94 12.55
C HIS A 21 -2.91 -8.28 11.82
N ILE A 22 -2.15 -9.06 11.04
CA ILE A 22 -1.06 -8.52 10.23
C ILE A 22 -1.59 -7.57 9.15
N LEU A 23 -2.72 -7.92 8.51
CA LEU A 23 -3.37 -7.07 7.51
C LEU A 23 -3.98 -5.80 8.12
N PHE A 24 -4.51 -5.88 9.34
CA PHE A 24 -4.94 -4.70 10.10
C PHE A 24 -3.75 -3.76 10.33
N LEU A 25 -2.65 -4.27 10.89
CA LEU A 25 -1.44 -3.47 11.15
C LEU A 25 -0.90 -2.85 9.85
N SER A 26 -0.91 -3.62 8.77
CA SER A 26 -0.50 -3.20 7.43
C SER A 26 -1.36 -2.07 6.88
N SER A 27 -2.67 -2.06 7.18
CA SER A 27 -3.59 -1.00 6.80
C SER A 27 -3.45 0.22 7.72
N PHE A 28 -3.40 0.00 9.03
CA PHE A 28 -3.33 1.05 10.04
C PHE A 28 -2.10 1.94 9.87
N GLN A 29 -0.93 1.37 9.56
CA GLN A 29 0.28 2.17 9.40
C GLN A 29 0.19 3.20 8.27
N LEU A 30 -0.65 2.99 7.25
CA LEU A 30 -0.82 3.94 6.14
C LEU A 30 -1.45 5.26 6.59
N ALA A 31 -2.14 5.27 7.73
CA ALA A 31 -2.64 6.50 8.34
C ALA A 31 -1.49 7.45 8.71
N PHE A 32 -0.28 6.95 9.03
CA PHE A 32 0.86 7.81 9.35
C PHE A 32 1.32 8.64 8.15
N ALA A 33 1.49 8.04 6.96
CA ALA A 33 1.78 8.81 5.75
C ALA A 33 0.65 9.80 5.46
N LEU A 34 -0.62 9.41 5.58
CA LEU A 34 -1.74 10.32 5.34
C LEU A 34 -1.68 11.54 6.26
N MET A 35 -1.58 11.33 7.58
CA MET A 35 -1.55 12.41 8.56
C MET A 35 -0.34 13.33 8.34
N PHE A 36 0.83 12.75 8.05
CA PHE A 36 2.03 13.55 7.78
C PHE A 36 1.95 14.31 6.44
N CYS A 37 1.32 13.71 5.42
CA CYS A 37 1.06 14.36 4.14
C CYS A 37 0.20 15.62 4.31
N ILE A 38 -0.87 15.52 5.11
CA ILE A 38 -1.75 16.64 5.46
C ILE A 38 -0.98 17.70 6.26
N TYR A 39 -0.20 17.28 7.26
CA TYR A 39 0.66 18.19 8.02
C TYR A 39 1.66 18.96 7.13
N CYS A 40 2.19 18.31 6.09
CA CYS A 40 3.06 18.95 5.10
C CYS A 40 2.31 19.77 4.05
N GLU A 41 0.97 19.89 4.14
CA GLU A 41 0.09 20.62 3.20
C GLU A 41 0.12 20.07 1.76
N LEU A 42 0.46 18.79 1.59
CA LEU A 42 0.56 18.13 0.27
C LEU A 42 -0.79 17.51 -0.13
N TYR A 43 -1.84 18.34 -0.22
CA TYR A 43 -3.24 17.87 -0.33
C TYR A 43 -3.50 16.96 -1.54
N TYR A 44 -2.87 17.20 -2.69
CA TYR A 44 -3.05 16.34 -3.86
C TYR A 44 -2.51 14.91 -3.65
N LEU A 45 -1.43 14.73 -2.87
CA LEU A 45 -0.94 13.39 -2.49
C LEU A 45 -1.81 12.76 -1.40
N SER A 46 -2.46 13.58 -0.57
CA SER A 46 -3.37 13.06 0.46
C SER A 46 -4.55 12.30 -0.14
N ILE A 47 -5.06 12.70 -1.32
CA ILE A 47 -6.12 11.97 -2.05
C ILE A 47 -5.67 10.53 -2.37
N MET A 48 -4.42 10.37 -2.82
CA MET A 48 -3.86 9.05 -3.13
C MET A 48 -3.65 8.21 -1.86
N ASN A 49 -3.23 8.82 -0.76
CA ASN A 49 -3.12 8.13 0.52
C ASN A 49 -4.47 7.73 1.12
N VAL A 50 -5.50 8.56 1.00
CA VAL A 50 -6.88 8.21 1.41
C VAL A 50 -7.38 7.02 0.60
N GLY A 51 -7.15 7.04 -0.72
CA GLY A 51 -7.50 5.93 -1.59
C GLY A 51 -6.82 4.63 -1.15
N LEU A 52 -5.49 4.66 -0.95
CA LEU A 52 -4.73 3.49 -0.49
C LEU A 52 -5.19 2.99 0.88
N LEU A 53 -5.32 3.88 1.87
CA LEU A 53 -5.82 3.52 3.20
C LEU A 53 -7.21 2.87 3.12
N THR A 54 -8.10 3.43 2.30
CA THR A 54 -9.46 2.91 2.13
C THR A 54 -9.43 1.51 1.51
N THR A 55 -8.66 1.31 0.43
CA THR A 55 -8.57 -0.02 -0.21
C THR A 55 -7.94 -1.05 0.72
N SER A 56 -6.96 -0.66 1.54
CA SER A 56 -6.31 -1.56 2.49
C SER A 56 -7.25 -1.94 3.63
N LEU A 57 -7.99 -0.98 4.21
CA LEU A 57 -9.01 -1.26 5.22
C LEU A 57 -10.13 -2.16 4.67
N LEU A 58 -10.56 -1.94 3.42
CA LEU A 58 -11.53 -2.81 2.75
C LEU A 58 -10.99 -4.22 2.50
N HIS A 59 -9.68 -4.34 2.21
CA HIS A 59 -9.00 -5.61 2.08
C HIS A 59 -8.93 -6.34 3.42
N TRP A 60 -8.57 -5.64 4.51
CA TRP A 60 -8.53 -6.21 5.86
C TRP A 60 -9.93 -6.65 6.34
N ASN A 61 -10.97 -5.82 6.20
CA ASN A 61 -12.32 -6.11 6.72
C ASN A 61 -12.93 -7.41 6.15
N LYS A 62 -12.61 -7.76 4.91
CA LYS A 62 -12.89 -9.11 4.37
C LYS A 62 -11.65 -9.57 3.63
N PRO A 63 -10.75 -10.29 4.32
CA PRO A 63 -9.49 -10.72 3.74
C PRO A 63 -9.80 -11.94 2.87
N GLU A 64 -10.27 -11.66 1.66
CA GLU A 64 -10.63 -12.65 0.66
C GLU A 64 -9.60 -12.63 -0.48
N LEU A 65 -9.24 -13.82 -0.96
CA LEU A 65 -8.45 -13.96 -2.18
C LEU A 65 -9.25 -13.47 -3.39
N GLY A 66 -8.70 -12.49 -4.11
CA GLY A 66 -9.25 -12.02 -5.36
C GLY A 66 -9.25 -10.50 -5.49
N LEU A 67 -10.40 -9.97 -5.91
CA LEU A 67 -10.54 -8.60 -6.39
C LEU A 67 -10.04 -7.53 -5.39
N ARG A 68 -10.33 -7.69 -4.09
CA ARG A 68 -9.97 -6.69 -3.07
C ARG A 68 -8.46 -6.51 -2.92
N ARG A 69 -7.72 -7.63 -2.79
CA ARG A 69 -6.25 -7.58 -2.75
C ARG A 69 -5.66 -7.02 -4.04
N SER A 70 -6.23 -7.37 -5.20
CA SER A 70 -5.76 -6.83 -6.48
C SER A 70 -5.98 -5.33 -6.57
N ILE A 71 -7.12 -4.82 -6.10
CA ILE A 71 -7.41 -3.38 -6.03
C ILE A 71 -6.45 -2.69 -5.08
N ASP A 72 -6.21 -3.26 -3.90
CA ASP A 72 -5.31 -2.68 -2.91
C ASP A 72 -3.86 -2.58 -3.42
N ILE A 73 -3.35 -3.65 -4.03
CA ILE A 73 -2.03 -3.65 -4.67
C ILE A 73 -1.97 -2.68 -5.85
N LEU A 74 -3.03 -2.60 -6.67
CA LEU A 74 -3.11 -1.63 -7.75
C LEU A 74 -3.04 -0.20 -7.21
N MET A 75 -3.77 0.10 -6.13
CA MET A 75 -3.75 1.40 -5.48
C MET A 75 -2.38 1.72 -4.89
N ALA A 76 -1.70 0.71 -4.31
CA ALA A 76 -0.33 0.86 -3.83
C ALA A 76 0.64 1.19 -4.98
N ILE A 77 0.51 0.55 -6.14
CA ILE A 77 1.31 0.84 -7.34
C ILE A 77 1.04 2.26 -7.85
N MET A 78 -0.22 2.66 -7.95
CA MET A 78 -0.59 4.03 -8.35
C MET A 78 -0.01 5.06 -7.36
N ASN A 79 -0.03 4.74 -6.07
CA ASN A 79 0.58 5.59 -5.05
C ASN A 79 2.10 5.66 -5.21
N ILE A 80 2.79 4.56 -5.54
CA ILE A 80 4.23 4.59 -5.82
C ILE A 80 4.54 5.46 -7.05
N ILE A 81 3.77 5.33 -8.13
CA ILE A 81 3.98 6.10 -9.37
C ILE A 81 3.87 7.61 -9.11
N ILE A 82 2.83 8.06 -8.39
CA ILE A 82 2.68 9.48 -8.10
C ILE A 82 3.83 10.01 -7.22
N HIS A 83 4.32 9.21 -6.28
CA HIS A 83 5.45 9.57 -5.42
C HIS A 83 6.77 9.63 -6.20
N ILE A 84 6.98 8.72 -7.16
CA ILE A 84 8.14 8.79 -8.08
C ILE A 84 8.09 10.10 -8.88
N ILE A 85 6.95 10.39 -9.52
CA ILE A 85 6.78 11.63 -10.30
C ILE A 85 7.08 12.85 -9.44
N TYR A 86 6.53 12.89 -8.22
CA TYR A 86 6.75 14.01 -7.31
C TYR A 86 8.20 14.11 -6.81
N SER A 87 8.88 12.98 -6.61
CA SER A 87 10.27 12.95 -6.12
C SER A 87 11.25 13.69 -7.04
N PHE A 88 11.02 13.69 -8.35
CA PHE A 88 11.82 14.45 -9.33
C PHE A 88 11.75 15.96 -9.10
N GLN A 89 10.67 16.46 -8.49
CA GLN A 89 10.50 17.88 -8.19
C GLN A 89 11.19 18.27 -6.88
N ILE A 90 11.63 17.32 -6.05
CA ILE A 90 12.21 17.59 -4.73
C ILE A 90 13.74 17.63 -4.80
N ASN A 91 14.38 16.46 -4.87
CA ASN A 91 15.83 16.28 -4.98
C ASN A 91 16.20 14.86 -5.46
N ILE A 92 17.46 14.66 -5.86
CA ILE A 92 17.96 13.37 -6.37
C ILE A 92 17.90 12.23 -5.34
N TYR A 93 18.06 12.53 -4.04
CA TYR A 93 17.99 11.53 -2.98
C TYR A 93 16.59 10.93 -2.87
N CYS A 94 15.54 11.73 -3.04
CA CYS A 94 14.15 11.26 -3.04
C CYS A 94 13.89 10.32 -4.22
N VAL A 95 14.45 10.61 -5.40
CA VAL A 95 14.37 9.74 -6.59
C VAL A 95 15.05 8.40 -6.30
N LEU A 96 16.25 8.43 -5.73
CA LEU A 96 16.99 7.21 -5.36
C LEU A 96 16.23 6.36 -4.34
N ILE A 97 15.65 6.99 -3.32
CA ILE A 97 14.84 6.30 -2.31
C ILE A 97 13.63 5.64 -2.98
N CYS A 98 12.91 6.34 -3.87
CA CYS A 98 11.79 5.74 -4.60
C CYS A 98 12.22 4.56 -5.47
N PHE A 99 13.37 4.64 -6.13
CA PHE A 99 13.91 3.55 -6.94
C PHE A 99 14.20 2.30 -6.10
N ILE A 100 14.92 2.46 -4.98
CA ILE A 100 15.22 1.36 -4.05
C ILE A 100 13.93 0.77 -3.48
N SER A 101 13.00 1.61 -3.04
CA SER A 101 11.70 1.17 -2.52
C SER A 101 10.89 0.41 -3.56
N THR A 102 10.91 0.83 -4.83
CA THR A 102 10.23 0.11 -5.92
C THR A 102 10.80 -1.28 -6.13
N ILE A 103 12.13 -1.43 -6.06
CA ILE A 103 12.80 -2.75 -6.12
C ILE A 103 12.34 -3.61 -4.94
N LEU A 104 12.40 -3.09 -3.71
CA LEU A 104 12.00 -3.80 -2.49
C LEU A 104 10.53 -4.22 -2.51
N VAL A 105 9.63 -3.34 -2.95
CA VAL A 105 8.20 -3.65 -3.08
C VAL A 105 7.98 -4.74 -4.12
N THR A 106 8.64 -4.64 -5.27
CA THR A 106 8.50 -5.62 -6.36
C THR A 106 9.00 -7.00 -5.94
N THR A 107 10.19 -7.09 -5.34
CA THR A 107 10.74 -8.35 -4.85
C THR A 107 9.87 -8.96 -3.76
N SER A 108 9.40 -8.15 -2.81
CA SER A 108 8.51 -8.56 -1.73
C SER A 108 7.17 -9.07 -2.25
N TYR A 109 6.60 -8.42 -3.28
CA TYR A 109 5.37 -8.88 -3.91
C TYR A 109 5.55 -10.25 -4.59
N LEU A 110 6.63 -10.41 -5.36
CA LEU A 110 6.93 -11.66 -6.06
C LEU A 110 7.18 -12.82 -5.08
N ILE A 111 7.93 -12.57 -4.00
CA ILE A 111 8.20 -13.56 -2.96
C ILE A 111 6.91 -13.87 -2.17
N GLY A 112 6.19 -12.84 -1.72
CA GLY A 112 4.93 -12.99 -0.97
C GLY A 112 3.88 -13.80 -1.72
N LYS A 113 3.82 -13.68 -3.06
CA LYS A 113 2.92 -14.47 -3.91
C LYS A 113 3.21 -15.98 -3.86
N LYS A 114 4.46 -16.40 -3.60
CA LYS A 114 4.83 -17.82 -3.50
C LYS A 114 4.29 -18.51 -2.24
N PHE A 115 4.06 -17.76 -1.18
CA PHE A 115 3.64 -18.29 0.12
C PHE A 115 2.15 -18.65 0.22
N SER A 116 1.43 -18.71 -0.90
CA SER A 116 0.03 -19.20 -0.98
C SER A 116 -0.89 -18.61 0.09
N TYR A 117 -0.67 -17.34 0.46
CA TYR A 117 -1.55 -16.57 1.32
C TYR A 117 -1.65 -17.07 2.77
N ASN A 118 -0.59 -17.68 3.28
CA ASN A 118 -0.41 -17.89 4.71
C ASN A 118 0.13 -16.61 5.40
N SER A 119 0.44 -16.69 6.69
CA SER A 119 0.98 -15.58 7.50
C SER A 119 2.23 -14.94 6.87
N TYR A 120 3.11 -15.71 6.22
CA TYR A 120 4.27 -15.14 5.51
C TYR A 120 3.87 -14.23 4.35
N SER A 121 2.85 -14.58 3.56
CA SER A 121 2.35 -13.67 2.53
C SER A 121 1.79 -12.37 3.14
N ALA A 122 1.17 -12.44 4.32
CA ALA A 122 0.69 -11.26 5.03
C ALA A 122 1.86 -10.40 5.54
N ILE A 123 2.94 -11.02 6.02
CA ILE A 123 4.18 -10.32 6.41
C ILE A 123 4.81 -9.59 5.21
N PHE A 124 4.89 -10.23 4.03
CA PHE A 124 5.40 -9.55 2.83
C PHE A 124 4.50 -8.40 2.40
N HIS A 125 3.18 -8.53 2.55
CA HIS A 125 2.23 -7.45 2.29
C HIS A 125 2.42 -6.28 3.27
N LEU A 126 2.55 -6.57 4.56
CA LEU A 126 2.92 -5.61 5.60
C LEU A 126 4.22 -4.88 5.22
N PHE A 127 5.26 -5.61 4.83
CA PHE A 127 6.55 -5.06 4.44
C PHE A 127 6.46 -4.14 3.22
N ILE A 128 5.62 -4.46 2.23
CA ILE A 128 5.34 -3.58 1.09
C ILE A 128 4.77 -2.24 1.58
N HIS A 129 3.75 -2.28 2.45
CA HIS A 129 3.13 -1.07 2.98
C HIS A 129 4.10 -0.29 3.85
N THR A 130 4.90 -0.96 4.67
CA THR A 130 5.92 -0.34 5.53
C THR A 130 6.96 0.38 4.68
N THR A 131 7.49 -0.29 3.66
CA THR A 131 8.45 0.31 2.72
C THR A 131 7.84 1.54 2.07
N GLY A 132 6.64 1.43 1.48
CA GLY A 132 5.97 2.56 0.83
C GLY A 132 5.69 3.72 1.77
N ASN A 133 5.29 3.44 3.02
CA ASN A 133 5.02 4.44 4.05
C ASN A 133 6.30 5.22 4.41
N PHE A 134 7.43 4.52 4.62
CA PHE A 134 8.72 5.17 4.87
C PHE A 134 9.19 6.02 3.69
N THR A 135 9.02 5.53 2.45
CA THR A 135 9.30 6.30 1.23
C THR A 135 8.49 7.59 1.20
N ALA A 136 7.17 7.49 1.41
CA ALA A 136 6.25 8.62 1.39
C ALA A 136 6.60 9.65 2.47
N LEU A 137 6.77 9.21 3.72
CA LEU A 137 7.18 10.08 4.83
C LEU A 137 8.48 10.83 4.53
N THR A 138 9.46 10.14 3.93
CA THR A 138 10.74 10.76 3.58
C THR A 138 10.55 11.83 2.51
N ILE A 139 9.77 11.56 1.46
CA ILE A 139 9.46 12.54 0.42
C ILE A 139 8.76 13.76 1.03
N TYR A 140 7.77 13.57 1.89
CA TYR A 140 7.01 14.67 2.49
C TYR A 140 7.91 15.54 3.37
N TYR A 141 8.79 14.93 4.15
CA TYR A 141 9.77 15.65 4.95
C TYR A 141 10.67 16.54 4.08
N TYR A 142 11.25 15.99 3.00
CA TYR A 142 12.10 16.77 2.10
C TYR A 142 11.33 17.82 1.31
N ALA A 143 10.07 17.53 0.95
CA ALA A 143 9.20 18.49 0.29
C ALA A 143 8.89 19.70 1.19
N LYS A 144 8.48 19.46 2.45
CA LYS A 144 8.24 20.54 3.41
C LYS A 144 9.53 21.32 3.70
N LYS A 145 10.67 20.64 3.87
CA LYS A 145 11.98 21.29 4.04
C LYS A 145 12.32 22.19 2.85
N LYS A 146 12.09 21.73 1.62
CA LYS A 146 12.31 22.52 0.40
C LYS A 146 11.41 23.76 0.37
N SER A 147 10.14 23.62 0.72
CA SER A 147 9.16 24.72 0.78
C SER A 147 9.56 25.79 1.80
N ILE A 148 10.04 25.41 2.99
CA ILE A 148 10.51 26.35 4.02
C ILE A 148 11.76 27.11 3.54
N ASN A 149 12.70 26.42 2.90
CA ASN A 149 13.95 27.03 2.43
C ASN A 149 13.78 27.91 1.18
N SER A 150 12.65 27.81 0.48
CA SER A 150 12.32 28.64 -0.69
C SER A 150 11.55 29.92 -0.34
N LEU A 151 11.17 30.09 0.92
CA LEU A 151 10.61 31.31 1.52
C LEU A 151 11.75 32.21 1.99
#